data_AF-A0A1Y3BRM1-F1
#
_entry.id   AF-A0A1Y3BRM1-F1
#
_cell.length_a   1.000
_cell.length_b   1.000
_cell.length_c   1.000
_cell.angle_alpha   90.00
_cell.angle_beta   90.00
_cell.angle_gamma   90.00
#
_symmetry.space_group_name_H-M   'P 1'
#
loop_
_entity.id
_entity.type
_entity.pdbx_description
1 polymer ?
#
loop_
_entity_poly.entity_id
_entity_poly.type
_entity_poly.pdbx_seq_one_letter_code
_entity_poly.pdbx_strand_id
1 'polypeptide(L)' 'MPFGLGPRNCIGMRFAYQEIRLALSRIILNYRFETIPGVTPKVLTFGPRTPLLSTI' A
#
# COMPACT_ATOMS: atom_id res chain seq x y z
N MET A 1 -6.07 -8.59 -10.29
CA MET A 1 -6.50 -7.17 -10.21
C MET A 1 -7.17 -6.94 -8.85
N PRO A 2 -6.73 -5.95 -8.03
CA PRO A 2 -7.05 -5.85 -6.59
C PRO A 2 -8.50 -5.48 -6.25
N PHE A 3 -9.25 -4.90 -7.19
CA PHE A 3 -10.66 -4.50 -6.99
C PHE A 3 -11.66 -5.33 -7.80
N GLY A 4 -11.18 -6.38 -8.47
CA GLY A 4 -11.98 -7.19 -9.40
C GLY A 4 -12.11 -6.57 -10.79
N LEU A 5 -12.74 -7.32 -11.71
CA LEU A 5 -13.06 -6.94 -13.08
C LEU A 5 -14.47 -7.41 -13.41
N GLY A 6 -15.18 -6.68 -14.27
CA GLY A 6 -16.50 -7.06 -14.76
C GLY A 6 -17.66 -6.49 -13.92
N PRO A 7 -18.89 -7.05 -14.07
CA PRO A 7 -20.12 -6.47 -13.50
C PRO A 7 -20.15 -6.47 -11.97
N ARG A 8 -19.28 -7.25 -11.32
CA ARG A 8 -19.10 -7.27 -9.86
C ARG A 8 -17.75 -6.65 -9.44
N ASN A 9 -17.30 -5.61 -10.16
CA ASN A 9 -16.20 -4.77 -9.70
C ASN A 9 -16.56 -4.10 -8.36
N CYS A 10 -15.56 -3.82 -7.53
CA CYS A 10 -15.74 -3.11 -6.27
C CYS A 10 -16.46 -1.77 -6.51
N ILE A 11 -17.68 -1.64 -5.96
CA ILE A 11 -18.46 -0.40 -6.02
C ILE A 11 -17.73 0.77 -5.36
N GLY A 12 -16.90 0.47 -4.35
CA GLY A 12 -16.09 1.44 -3.62
C GLY A 12 -14.75 1.79 -4.28
N MET A 13 -14.43 1.24 -5.47
CA MET A 13 -13.11 1.42 -6.09
C MET A 13 -12.74 2.90 -6.25
N ARG A 14 -13.69 3.73 -6.72
CA ARG A 14 -13.47 5.17 -6.91
C ARG A 14 -13.21 5.90 -5.60
N PHE A 15 -13.98 5.55 -4.57
CA PHE A 15 -13.83 6.11 -3.23
C PHE A 15 -12.47 5.73 -2.62
N ALA A 16 -12.10 4.45 -2.69
CA ALA A 16 -10.81 3.97 -2.21
C ALA A 16 -9.64 4.70 -2.88
N TYR A 17 -9.70 4.96 -4.19
CA TYR A 17 -8.66 5.74 -4.88
C TYR A 17 -8.58 7.20 -4.41
N GLN A 18 -9.73 7.83 -4.14
CA GLN A 18 -9.75 9.20 -3.60
C GLN A 18 -9.15 9.26 -2.20
N GLU A 19 -9.54 8.33 -1.32
CA GLU A 19 -9.02 8.23 0.04
C GLU A 19 -7.52 7.98 0.06
N ILE A 20 -7.01 7.06 -0.77
CA ILE A 20 -5.57 6.77 -0.86
C ILE A 20 -4.80 8.02 -1.32
N ARG A 21 -5.29 8.72 -2.35
CA ARG A 21 -4.63 9.94 -2.84
C ARG A 21 -4.60 11.04 -1.78
N LEU A 22 -5.71 11.21 -1.06
CA LEU A 22 -5.83 12.20 0.00
C LEU A 22 -4.96 11.86 1.21
N ALA A 23 -4.92 10.59 1.62
CA ALA A 23 -4.06 10.13 2.70
C ALA A 23 -2.58 10.32 2.33
N LEU A 24 -2.17 9.88 1.13
CA LEU A 24 -0.79 10.02 0.68
C LEU A 24 -0.37 11.49 0.55
N SER A 25 -1.22 12.36 0.00
CA SER A 25 -0.88 13.78 -0.13
C SER A 25 -0.69 14.43 1.23
N ARG A 26 -1.54 14.11 2.21
CA ARG A 26 -1.38 14.60 3.59
C ARG A 26 -0.09 14.09 4.23
N ILE A 27 0.23 12.81 4.05
CA ILE A 27 1.44 12.23 4.62
C ILE A 27 2.69 12.92 4.05
N ILE A 28 2.76 13.05 2.71
CA ILE A 28 3.93 13.64 2.04
C ILE A 28 4.11 15.12 2.38
N LEU A 29 3.01 15.89 2.47
CA LEU A 29 3.10 17.33 2.71
C LEU A 29 3.36 17.69 4.17
N ASN A 30 2.93 16.87 5.13
CA ASN A 30 2.98 17.21 6.55
C ASN A 30 4.05 16.45 7.34
N TYR A 31 4.65 15.39 6.80
CA TYR A 31 5.64 14.59 7.51
C TYR A 31 6.95 14.49 6.73
N ARG A 32 8.06 14.55 7.48
CA ARG A 32 9.39 14.23 6.97
C ARG A 32 9.74 12.79 7.34
N PHE A 33 10.07 11.99 6.34
CA PHE A 33 10.53 10.63 6.56
C PHE A 33 12.03 10.62 6.81
N GLU A 34 12.43 10.08 7.96
CA GLU A 34 13.83 9.88 8.32
C GLU A 34 14.02 8.45 8.80
N THR A 35 15.17 7.87 8.48
CA THR A 35 15.59 6.60 9.07
C THR A 35 16.18 6.86 10.45
N ILE A 36 15.97 5.91 11.36
CA ILE A 36 16.57 5.97 12.69
C ILE A 36 18.08 5.75 12.52
N PRO A 37 18.94 6.66 13.02
CA PRO A 37 20.39 6.53 12.88
C PRO A 37 20.89 5.27 13.59
N GLY A 38 21.75 4.50 12.93
CA GLY A 38 22.32 3.27 13.47
C GLY A 38 21.43 2.02 13.34
N VAL A 39 20.22 2.14 12.78
CA VAL A 39 19.34 1.00 12.51
C VAL A 39 19.40 0.64 11.03
N THR A 40 19.87 -0.58 10.73
CA THR A 40 19.75 -1.14 9.38
C THR A 40 18.28 -1.43 9.08
N PRO A 41 17.73 -1.01 7.93
CA PRO A 41 16.36 -1.30 7.59
C PRO A 41 16.15 -2.82 7.58
N LYS A 42 15.28 -3.31 8.46
CA LYS A 42 14.95 -4.74 8.52
C LYS A 42 14.21 -5.10 7.24
N VAL A 43 14.79 -6.00 6.45
CA VAL A 43 14.11 -6.56 5.29
C VAL A 43 12.82 -7.22 5.75
N LEU A 44 11.70 -6.85 5.13
CA LEU A 44 10.41 -7.48 5.37
C LEU A 44 10.47 -8.89 4.79
N THR A 45 10.66 -9.90 5.64
CA THR A 45 10.57 -11.31 5.24
C THR A 45 9.11 -11.68 5.10
N PHE A 46 8.62 -11.69 3.86
CA PHE A 46 7.30 -12.19 3.52
C PHE A 46 7.24 -13.70 3.80
N GLY A 47 6.36 -14.10 4.72
CA GLY A 47 6.18 -15.51 5.05
C GLY A 47 5.55 -16.28 3.89
N PRO A 48 5.69 -17.62 3.84
CA PRO A 48 5.24 -18.45 2.71
C PRO A 48 3.72 -18.44 2.46
N ARG A 49 2.92 -17.79 3.32
CA ARG A 49 1.46 -17.62 3.17
C ARG A 49 1.02 -16.19 2.88
N THR A 50 1.95 -15.25 2.66
CA THR A 50 1.55 -13.89 2.27
C THR A 50 1.24 -13.84 0.77
N PRO A 51 0.06 -13.37 0.35
CA PRO A 51 -0.36 -13.34 -1.06
C PRO A 51 0.41 -12.32 -1.91
N LEU A 52 1.45 -11.68 -1.36
CA LEU A 52 2.25 -10.65 -2.02
C LEU A 52 3.45 -11.22 -2.80
N LEU A 53 3.81 -12.49 -2.59
CA LEU A 53 4.90 -13.20 -3.31
C LEU A 53 4.39 -14.31 -4.24
N SER A 54 3.09 -14.39 -4.57
CA SER A 54 2.55 -15.49 -5.39
C SER A 54 2.75 -15.32 -6.90
N THR A 55 3.52 -14.33 -7.36
CA THR A 55 3.72 -14.07 -8.79
C THR A 55 5.04 -13.34 -9.08
N ILE A 56 6.16 -14.00 -8.76
CA ILE A 56 7.25 -14.17 -9.71
C ILE A 56 7.45 -15.67 -9.85
#